data_AF-A0A1R1MJB7-F1
#
_entry.id   AF-A0A1R1MJB7-F1
#
_cell.length_a   1.000
_cell.length_b   1.000
_cell.length_c   1.000
_cell.angle_alpha   90.00
_cell.angle_beta   90.00
_cell.angle_gamma   90.00
#
_symmetry.space_group_name_H-M   'P 1'
#
loop_
_entity.id
_entity.type
_entity.pdbx_description
1 polymer ?
#
loop_
_entity_poly.entity_id
_entity_poly.type
_entity_poly.pdbx_seq_one_letter_code
_entity_poly.pdbx_strand_id
1 'polypeptide(L)'
;MRYVELEPAEVALKAFNYFPKLKCAESVFKAIIETLAGKVGEPYKSIPSYIMSYGKAGIYAWDGTCGAVNGACAAISTVLEGDDSKVKPLVDELLKFFLSEMQPAFAPYDVNPVKVSLPGLTCGGMVFRLIKKEHAGFDDEKRVVFCKSITYTAAYKAVELMNEFLKSQK
;
A
#
# COMPACT_ATOMS: atom_id res chain seq x y z
N MET A 1 -15.09 12.06 1.63
CA MET A 1 -15.87 11.67 0.43
C MET A 1 -16.81 10.54 0.80
N ARG A 2 -17.86 10.27 0.02
CA ARG A 2 -18.76 9.12 0.28
C ARG A 2 -17.99 7.81 0.14
N TYR A 3 -17.82 7.09 1.23
CA TYR A 3 -17.18 5.78 1.24
C TYR A 3 -18.21 4.65 1.29
N VAL A 4 -17.88 3.52 0.66
CA VAL A 4 -18.58 2.23 0.82
C VAL A 4 -17.58 1.17 1.22
N GLU A 5 -18.03 0.22 2.03
CA GLU A 5 -17.18 -0.88 2.48
C GLU A 5 -16.61 -1.65 1.30
N LEU A 6 -15.30 -1.91 1.38
CA LEU A 6 -14.54 -2.65 0.37
C LEU A 6 -14.06 -3.96 0.97
N GLU A 7 -13.94 -4.99 0.13
CA GLU A 7 -13.33 -6.26 0.53
C GLU A 7 -11.79 -6.11 0.48
N PRO A 8 -11.08 -6.16 1.63
CA PRO A 8 -9.64 -5.89 1.67
C PRO A 8 -8.82 -6.79 0.74
N ALA A 9 -9.15 -8.10 0.69
CA ALA A 9 -8.43 -9.06 -0.13
C ALA A 9 -8.60 -8.79 -1.63
N GLU A 10 -9.80 -8.40 -2.08
CA GLU A 10 -10.07 -8.08 -3.49
C GLU A 10 -9.26 -6.86 -3.95
N VAL A 11 -9.26 -5.80 -3.14
CA VAL A 11 -8.51 -4.57 -3.44
C VAL A 11 -7.01 -4.82 -3.43
N ALA A 12 -6.52 -5.59 -2.44
CA ALA A 12 -5.12 -5.95 -2.34
C ALA A 12 -4.64 -6.80 -3.53
N LEU A 13 -5.48 -7.72 -4.01
CA LEU A 13 -5.18 -8.52 -5.21
C LEU A 13 -5.07 -7.65 -6.46
N LYS A 14 -5.95 -6.65 -6.63
CA LYS A 14 -5.82 -5.65 -7.71
C LYS A 14 -4.48 -4.91 -7.63
N ALA A 15 -4.11 -4.43 -6.44
CA ALA A 15 -2.83 -3.73 -6.25
C ALA A 15 -1.63 -4.63 -6.58
N PHE A 16 -1.66 -5.90 -6.16
CA PHE A 16 -0.63 -6.90 -6.50
C PHE A 16 -0.51 -7.11 -8.02
N ASN A 17 -1.63 -7.16 -8.72
CA ASN A 17 -1.69 -7.36 -10.17
C ASN A 17 -1.27 -6.11 -10.97
N TYR A 18 -1.47 -4.91 -10.44
CA TYR A 18 -1.02 -3.66 -11.07
C TYR A 18 0.47 -3.41 -10.94
N PHE A 19 1.11 -3.98 -9.91
CA PHE A 19 2.52 -3.74 -9.59
C PHE A 19 3.49 -3.89 -10.78
N PRO A 20 3.42 -4.94 -11.63
CA PRO A 20 4.39 -5.12 -12.70
C PRO A 20 4.50 -3.89 -13.61
N LYS A 21 3.37 -3.25 -13.90
CA LYS A 21 3.27 -2.06 -14.77
C LYS A 21 3.42 -0.75 -13.99
N LEU A 22 2.67 -0.58 -12.91
CA LEU A 22 2.54 0.72 -12.21
C LEU A 22 3.49 0.89 -11.03
N LYS A 23 4.12 -0.21 -10.59
CA LYS A 23 4.95 -0.28 -9.38
C LYS A 23 4.17 0.07 -8.11
N CYS A 24 4.84 0.00 -6.97
CA CYS A 24 4.21 -0.04 -5.64
C CYS A 24 3.24 1.11 -5.35
N ALA A 25 3.66 2.37 -5.48
CA ALA A 25 2.84 3.52 -5.06
C ALA A 25 1.54 3.67 -5.85
N GLU A 26 1.64 3.75 -7.17
CA GLU A 26 0.47 3.89 -8.02
C GLU A 26 -0.44 2.66 -7.95
N SER A 27 0.11 1.45 -7.82
CA SER A 27 -0.73 0.24 -7.74
C SER A 27 -1.65 0.23 -6.53
N VAL A 28 -1.15 0.60 -5.34
CA VAL A 28 -1.97 0.68 -4.12
C VAL A 28 -3.03 1.76 -4.28
N PHE A 29 -2.61 2.96 -4.66
CA PHE A 29 -3.51 4.10 -4.81
C PHE A 29 -4.61 3.81 -5.85
N LYS A 30 -4.22 3.34 -7.04
CA LYS A 30 -5.15 2.98 -8.11
C LYS A 30 -6.14 1.92 -7.65
N ALA A 31 -5.68 0.84 -7.03
CA ALA A 31 -6.57 -0.27 -6.65
C ALA A 31 -7.69 0.18 -5.71
N ILE A 32 -7.38 1.03 -4.72
CA ILE A 32 -8.36 1.56 -3.77
C ILE A 32 -9.31 2.54 -4.48
N ILE A 33 -8.77 3.57 -5.13
CA ILE A 33 -9.56 4.65 -5.74
C ILE A 33 -10.42 4.13 -6.89
N GLU A 34 -9.90 3.24 -7.73
CA GLU A 34 -10.66 2.64 -8.83
C GLU A 34 -11.78 1.72 -8.33
N THR A 35 -11.55 0.98 -7.23
CA THR A 35 -12.62 0.14 -6.65
C THR A 35 -13.74 1.02 -6.08
N LEU A 36 -13.41 2.13 -5.42
CA LEU A 36 -14.40 3.12 -4.98
C LEU A 36 -15.11 3.79 -6.18
N ALA A 37 -14.38 4.14 -7.22
CA ALA A 37 -14.93 4.72 -8.45
C ALA A 37 -15.95 3.78 -9.12
N GLY A 38 -15.69 2.47 -9.11
CA GLY A 38 -16.61 1.46 -9.63
C GLY A 38 -17.91 1.33 -8.81
N LYS A 39 -17.84 1.50 -7.49
CA LYS A 39 -19.00 1.34 -6.59
C LYS A 39 -19.77 2.64 -6.32
N VAL A 40 -19.09 3.78 -6.27
CA VAL A 40 -19.64 5.09 -5.86
C VAL A 40 -19.76 6.04 -7.04
N GLY A 41 -18.84 5.98 -8.01
CA GLY A 41 -18.77 6.94 -9.11
C GLY A 41 -17.92 8.16 -8.77
N GLU A 42 -18.44 9.35 -9.05
CA GLU A 42 -17.76 10.60 -8.71
C GLU A 42 -17.72 10.85 -7.19
N PRO A 43 -16.67 11.53 -6.68
CA PRO A 43 -15.56 12.14 -7.41
C PRO A 43 -14.39 11.20 -7.73
N TYR A 44 -14.43 9.93 -7.30
CA TYR A 44 -13.29 9.01 -7.43
C TYR A 44 -12.88 8.72 -8.88
N LYS A 45 -13.85 8.71 -9.81
CA LYS A 45 -13.59 8.53 -11.25
C LYS A 45 -12.70 9.63 -11.83
N SER A 46 -12.76 10.83 -11.27
CA SER A 46 -12.00 11.99 -11.72
C SER A 46 -10.57 12.04 -11.19
N ILE A 47 -10.16 11.11 -10.32
CA ILE A 47 -8.84 11.14 -9.67
C ILE A 47 -7.83 10.32 -10.48
N PRO A 48 -6.84 10.96 -11.12
CA PRO A 48 -5.84 10.24 -11.90
C PRO A 48 -4.86 9.46 -11.01
N SER A 49 -4.72 8.15 -11.21
CA SER A 49 -3.78 7.34 -10.42
C SER A 49 -2.31 7.68 -10.66
N TYR A 50 -1.98 8.15 -11.86
CA TYR A 50 -0.59 8.44 -12.27
C TYR A 50 0.07 9.54 -11.43
N ILE A 51 -0.69 10.30 -10.64
CA ILE A 51 -0.14 11.25 -9.66
C ILE A 51 0.78 10.54 -8.66
N MET A 52 0.60 9.23 -8.44
CA MET A 52 1.44 8.43 -7.56
C MET A 52 2.56 7.66 -8.29
N SER A 53 2.71 7.85 -9.61
CA SER A 53 3.75 7.17 -10.41
C SER A 53 5.17 7.50 -9.96
N TYR A 54 5.37 8.66 -9.32
CA TYR A 54 6.67 9.09 -8.80
C TYR A 54 7.14 8.24 -7.61
N GLY A 55 6.21 7.68 -6.82
CA GLY A 55 6.51 7.02 -5.54
C GLY A 55 7.24 5.68 -5.68
N LYS A 56 7.45 5.18 -6.90
CA LYS A 56 8.17 3.92 -7.15
C LYS A 56 9.60 3.98 -6.62
N ALA A 57 10.04 2.85 -6.06
CA ALA A 57 11.39 2.68 -5.50
C ALA A 57 11.81 3.78 -4.51
N GLY A 58 10.88 4.32 -3.72
CA GLY A 58 11.22 5.41 -2.78
C GLY A 58 11.58 6.69 -3.51
N ILE A 59 10.65 7.20 -4.32
CA ILE A 59 10.84 8.40 -5.16
C ILE A 59 11.94 8.17 -6.21
N TYR A 60 11.64 7.42 -7.27
CA TYR A 60 12.58 7.16 -8.37
C TYR A 60 13.96 6.65 -7.92
N ALA A 61 14.01 5.70 -6.97
CA ALA A 61 15.24 5.11 -6.44
C ALA A 61 16.11 6.02 -5.55
N TRP A 62 15.54 7.11 -5.01
CA TRP A 62 16.21 8.02 -4.07
C TRP A 62 16.07 7.61 -2.59
N ASP A 63 15.66 6.37 -2.31
CA ASP A 63 15.50 5.83 -0.95
C ASP A 63 14.57 6.68 -0.03
N GLY A 64 13.55 7.30 -0.62
CA GLY A 64 12.46 7.89 0.13
C GLY A 64 11.54 6.85 0.80
N THR A 65 10.38 7.30 1.26
CA THR A 65 9.35 6.40 1.82
C THR A 65 8.95 5.30 0.86
N CYS A 66 8.72 4.09 1.38
CA CYS A 66 8.21 2.95 0.63
C CYS A 66 6.98 3.35 -0.19
N GLY A 67 7.05 3.13 -1.51
CA GLY A 67 6.00 3.56 -2.42
C GLY A 67 4.63 2.98 -2.06
N ALA A 68 4.56 1.70 -1.67
CA ALA A 68 3.29 1.06 -1.31
C ALA A 68 2.62 1.75 -0.11
N VAL A 69 3.41 2.06 0.93
CA VAL A 69 2.95 2.81 2.10
C VAL A 69 2.51 4.22 1.71
N ASN A 70 3.29 4.90 0.87
CA ASN A 70 2.94 6.23 0.36
C ASN A 70 1.59 6.23 -0.40
N GLY A 71 1.39 5.25 -1.29
CA GLY A 71 0.13 5.07 -2.04
C GLY A 71 -1.07 4.78 -1.14
N ALA A 72 -0.88 3.99 -0.08
CA ALA A 72 -1.92 3.74 0.92
C ALA A 72 -2.29 5.02 1.69
N CYS A 73 -1.30 5.76 2.19
CA CYS A 73 -1.52 7.03 2.88
C CYS A 73 -2.25 8.05 1.99
N ALA A 74 -1.85 8.16 0.72
CA ALA A 74 -2.50 9.04 -0.24
C ALA A 74 -3.98 8.65 -0.48
N ALA A 75 -4.28 7.35 -0.54
CA ALA A 75 -5.65 6.86 -0.71
C ALA A 75 -6.52 7.17 0.54
N ILE A 76 -5.97 6.95 1.75
CA ILE A 76 -6.62 7.31 3.01
C ILE A 76 -6.92 8.81 3.05
N SER A 77 -5.91 9.65 2.75
CA SER A 77 -6.05 11.10 2.70
C SER A 77 -7.12 11.52 1.69
N THR A 78 -7.18 10.88 0.52
CA THR A 78 -8.20 11.16 -0.50
C THR A 78 -9.61 10.84 0.00
N VAL A 79 -9.82 9.65 0.58
CA VAL A 79 -11.13 9.21 1.09
C VAL A 79 -11.64 10.14 2.19
N LEU A 80 -10.74 10.57 3.08
CA LEU A 80 -11.02 11.42 4.23
C LEU A 80 -10.87 12.92 3.93
N GLU A 81 -10.72 13.30 2.66
CA GLU A 81 -10.67 14.70 2.20
C GLU A 81 -9.56 15.54 2.84
N GLY A 82 -8.43 14.90 3.19
CA GLY A 82 -7.31 15.59 3.83
C GLY A 82 -7.62 16.12 5.23
N ASP A 83 -8.69 15.67 5.87
CA ASP A 83 -9.02 16.05 7.24
C ASP A 83 -8.00 15.43 8.21
N ASP A 84 -7.00 16.23 8.62
CA ASP A 84 -5.91 15.81 9.48
C ASP A 84 -6.37 15.12 10.77
N SER A 85 -7.53 15.51 11.32
CA SER A 85 -8.08 14.91 12.54
C SER A 85 -8.47 13.44 12.35
N LYS A 86 -8.74 13.03 11.11
CA LYS A 86 -9.11 11.66 10.72
C LYS A 86 -7.98 10.93 10.00
N VAL A 87 -7.23 11.64 9.16
CA VAL A 87 -6.13 11.07 8.37
C VAL A 87 -4.98 10.65 9.26
N LYS A 88 -4.56 11.53 10.18
CA LYS A 88 -3.41 11.27 11.06
C LYS A 88 -3.55 9.96 11.85
N PRO A 89 -4.65 9.70 12.61
CA PRO A 89 -4.75 8.47 13.39
C PRO A 89 -4.69 7.21 12.51
N LEU A 90 -5.32 7.20 11.34
CA LEU A 90 -5.33 6.05 10.43
C LEU A 90 -3.95 5.80 9.81
N VAL A 91 -3.28 6.87 9.40
CA VAL A 91 -1.91 6.78 8.91
C VAL A 91 -1.00 6.27 10.03
N ASP A 92 -1.08 6.82 11.24
CA ASP A 92 -0.28 6.36 12.39
C ASP A 92 -0.48 4.86 12.64
N GLU A 93 -1.71 4.34 12.60
CA GLU A 93 -2.01 2.92 12.77
C GLU A 93 -1.43 2.06 11.64
N LEU A 94 -1.55 2.50 10.40
CA LEU A 94 -0.93 1.84 9.25
C LEU A 94 0.59 1.75 9.41
N LEU A 95 1.23 2.87 9.78
CA LEU A 95 2.68 2.94 9.94
C LEU A 95 3.15 2.07 11.12
N LYS A 96 2.43 2.09 12.24
CA LYS A 96 2.70 1.23 13.41
C LYS A 96 2.63 -0.24 13.02
N PHE A 97 1.60 -0.67 12.29
CA PHE A 97 1.47 -2.04 11.81
C PHE A 97 2.67 -2.50 10.97
N PHE A 98 3.17 -1.65 10.07
CA PHE A 98 4.36 -1.98 9.27
C PHE A 98 5.62 -2.13 10.11
N LEU A 99 5.72 -1.40 11.23
CA LEU A 99 6.90 -1.43 12.10
C LEU A 99 6.80 -2.47 13.23
N SER A 100 5.60 -2.91 13.61
CA SER A 100 5.38 -3.87 14.69
C SER A 100 5.37 -5.32 14.21
N GLU A 101 4.98 -5.57 12.95
CA GLU A 101 4.81 -6.91 12.40
C GLU A 101 5.94 -7.34 11.46
N MET A 102 6.05 -8.65 11.23
CA MET A 102 6.89 -9.20 10.17
C MET A 102 6.24 -8.98 8.80
N GLN A 103 6.96 -8.31 7.90
CA GLN A 103 6.44 -7.88 6.60
C GLN A 103 7.07 -8.66 5.45
N PRO A 104 6.30 -8.98 4.38
CA PRO A 104 4.89 -8.69 4.19
C PRO A 104 4.01 -9.57 5.08
N ALA A 105 3.06 -8.95 5.79
CA ALA A 105 2.15 -9.68 6.68
C ALA A 105 1.12 -10.50 5.88
N PHE A 106 0.65 -9.94 4.76
CA PHE A 106 -0.37 -10.53 3.90
C PHE A 106 0.17 -10.80 2.49
N ALA A 107 -0.39 -11.83 1.84
CA ALA A 107 -0.11 -12.18 0.46
C ALA A 107 -1.29 -12.94 -0.15
N PRO A 108 -1.41 -13.02 -1.50
CA PRO A 108 -2.33 -13.94 -2.16
C PRO A 108 -2.06 -15.41 -1.80
N TYR A 109 -3.08 -16.27 -1.92
CA TYR A 109 -3.05 -17.68 -1.48
C TYR A 109 -1.82 -18.47 -1.96
N ASP A 110 -1.40 -18.29 -3.22
CA ASP A 110 -0.28 -19.03 -3.83
C ASP A 110 1.08 -18.31 -3.72
N VAL A 111 1.18 -17.25 -2.93
CA VAL A 111 2.40 -16.45 -2.81
C VAL A 111 2.92 -16.51 -1.39
N ASN A 112 4.11 -17.10 -1.22
CA ASN A 112 4.77 -17.18 0.08
C ASN A 112 6.02 -16.28 0.11
N PRO A 113 5.87 -14.97 0.44
CA PRO A 113 7.00 -14.05 0.45
C PRO A 113 7.87 -14.29 1.68
N VAL A 114 9.18 -14.05 1.52
CA VAL A 114 10.09 -13.99 2.65
C VAL A 114 9.69 -12.82 3.55
N LYS A 115 9.44 -13.12 4.83
CA LYS A 115 9.10 -12.11 5.82
C LYS A 115 10.33 -11.57 6.54
N VAL A 116 10.36 -10.27 6.77
CA VAL A 116 11.41 -9.56 7.51
C VAL A 116 10.81 -8.51 8.44
N SER A 117 11.47 -8.24 9.56
CA SER A 117 11.16 -7.06 10.38
C SER A 117 11.71 -5.81 9.72
N LEU A 118 10.95 -4.72 9.74
CA LEU A 118 11.33 -3.48 9.08
C LEU A 118 12.08 -2.56 10.05
N PRO A 119 13.29 -2.07 9.69
CA PRO A 119 14.01 -1.11 10.53
C PRO A 119 13.42 0.31 10.45
N GLY A 120 12.54 0.54 9.48
CA GLY A 120 11.95 1.83 9.16
C GLY A 120 11.08 1.72 7.91
N LEU A 121 10.56 2.85 7.45
CA LEU A 121 9.62 2.91 6.33
C LEU A 121 10.25 3.38 5.01
N THR A 122 11.58 3.57 4.97
CA THR A 122 12.29 3.88 3.73
C THR A 122 12.34 2.67 2.80
N CYS A 123 12.31 2.90 1.49
CA CYS A 123 12.27 1.83 0.51
C CYS A 123 13.51 0.92 0.60
N GLY A 124 14.70 1.51 0.68
CA GLY A 124 15.97 0.84 0.86
C GLY A 124 16.07 0.15 2.22
N GLY A 125 15.57 0.77 3.29
CA GLY A 125 15.52 0.14 4.62
C GLY A 125 14.76 -1.20 4.62
N MET A 126 13.63 -1.26 3.90
CA MET A 126 12.86 -2.49 3.74
C MET A 126 13.57 -3.48 2.79
N VAL A 127 14.00 -3.03 1.62
CA VAL A 127 14.56 -3.91 0.57
C VAL A 127 15.93 -4.46 0.97
N PHE A 128 16.82 -3.66 1.55
CA PHE A 128 18.14 -4.12 1.97
C PHE A 128 18.07 -5.13 3.12
N ARG A 129 17.03 -5.07 3.96
CA ARG A 129 16.77 -6.10 4.97
C ARG A 129 16.49 -7.46 4.34
N LEU A 130 15.65 -7.50 3.30
CA LEU A 130 15.39 -8.71 2.53
C LEU A 130 16.65 -9.20 1.82
N ILE A 131 17.32 -8.32 1.08
CA ILE A 131 18.53 -8.63 0.31
C ILE A 131 19.59 -9.27 1.22
N LYS A 132 19.83 -8.69 2.40
CA LYS A 132 20.77 -9.23 3.38
C LYS A 132 20.35 -10.60 3.91
N LYS A 133 19.06 -10.82 4.17
CA LYS A 133 18.54 -12.08 4.70
C LYS A 133 18.62 -13.22 3.66
N GLU A 134 18.31 -12.91 2.41
CA GLU A 134 18.16 -13.91 1.34
C GLU A 134 19.39 -14.05 0.45
N HIS A 135 20.45 -13.26 0.72
CA HIS A 135 21.62 -13.13 -0.15
C HIS A 135 21.23 -12.83 -1.61
N ALA A 136 20.18 -12.04 -1.78
CA ALA A 136 19.55 -11.75 -3.07
C ALA A 136 20.16 -10.54 -3.77
N GLY A 137 20.08 -10.49 -5.09
CA GLY A 137 20.42 -9.29 -5.86
C GLY A 137 19.32 -8.21 -5.79
N PHE A 138 19.63 -6.99 -6.24
CA PHE A 138 18.57 -5.98 -6.39
C PHE A 138 17.55 -6.43 -7.43
N ASP A 139 17.95 -6.93 -8.60
CA ASP A 139 17.03 -7.40 -9.65
C ASP A 139 16.50 -8.83 -9.46
N ASP A 140 16.70 -9.39 -8.28
CA ASP A 140 16.25 -10.74 -7.94
C ASP A 140 14.71 -10.82 -7.88
N GLU A 141 14.17 -11.93 -8.39
CA GLU A 141 12.74 -12.24 -8.33
C GLU A 141 12.23 -12.22 -6.89
N LYS A 142 13.03 -12.67 -5.91
CA LYS A 142 12.68 -12.60 -4.49
C LYS A 142 12.37 -11.17 -4.04
N ARG A 143 13.16 -10.18 -4.48
CA ARG A 143 12.91 -8.76 -4.20
C ARG A 143 11.63 -8.29 -4.86
N VAL A 144 11.40 -8.69 -6.11
CA VAL A 144 10.18 -8.33 -6.84
C VAL A 144 8.94 -8.90 -6.15
N VAL A 145 8.95 -10.18 -5.79
CA VAL A 145 7.86 -10.85 -5.05
C VAL A 145 7.63 -10.17 -3.70
N PHE A 146 8.70 -9.86 -2.96
CA PHE A 146 8.59 -9.11 -1.71
C PHE A 146 7.91 -7.75 -1.90
N CYS A 147 8.35 -6.93 -2.85
CA CYS A 147 7.74 -5.62 -3.10
C CYS A 147 6.28 -5.74 -3.57
N LYS A 148 5.94 -6.77 -4.37
CA LYS A 148 4.55 -7.07 -4.75
C LYS A 148 3.71 -7.42 -3.51
N SER A 149 4.23 -8.23 -2.60
CA SER A 149 3.52 -8.61 -1.38
C SER A 149 3.43 -7.48 -0.35
N ILE A 150 4.41 -6.56 -0.29
CA ILE A 150 4.29 -5.30 0.47
C ILE A 150 3.18 -4.43 -0.14
N THR A 151 3.09 -4.37 -1.47
CA THR A 151 2.01 -3.65 -2.18
C THR A 151 0.63 -4.23 -1.85
N TYR A 152 0.51 -5.57 -1.84
CA TYR A 152 -0.70 -6.25 -1.36
C TYR A 152 -1.01 -5.90 0.09
N THR A 153 -0.03 -6.03 0.98
CA THR A 153 -0.21 -5.79 2.42
C THR A 153 -0.64 -4.35 2.70
N ALA A 154 -0.05 -3.36 2.04
CA ALA A 154 -0.39 -1.96 2.22
C ALA A 154 -1.83 -1.66 1.80
N ALA A 155 -2.26 -2.17 0.64
CA ALA A 155 -3.63 -2.02 0.17
C ALA A 155 -4.63 -2.71 1.09
N TYR A 156 -4.34 -3.96 1.50
CA TYR A 156 -5.18 -4.73 2.42
C TYR A 156 -5.38 -3.96 3.73
N LYS A 157 -4.28 -3.59 4.39
CA LYS A 157 -4.34 -2.96 5.70
C LYS A 157 -4.99 -1.57 5.65
N ALA A 158 -4.72 -0.80 4.60
CA ALA A 158 -5.37 0.50 4.43
C ALA A 158 -6.90 0.38 4.30
N VAL A 159 -7.38 -0.60 3.53
CA VAL A 159 -8.82 -0.85 3.37
C VAL A 159 -9.45 -1.33 4.68
N GLU A 160 -8.79 -2.26 5.38
CA GLU A 160 -9.23 -2.73 6.70
C GLU A 160 -9.40 -1.55 7.69
N LEU A 161 -8.38 -0.70 7.81
CA LEU A 161 -8.43 0.47 8.70
C LEU A 161 -9.51 1.48 8.29
N MET A 162 -9.69 1.75 7.00
CA MET A 162 -10.77 2.65 6.53
C MET A 162 -12.16 2.07 6.80
N ASN A 163 -12.35 0.75 6.60
CA ASN A 163 -13.60 0.07 6.91
C ASN A 163 -13.93 0.18 8.41
N GLU A 164 -12.97 -0.13 9.28
CA GLU A 164 -13.14 -0.09 10.74
C GLU A 164 -13.44 1.35 11.21
N PHE A 165 -12.63 2.30 10.78
CA PHE A 165 -12.79 3.70 11.16
C PHE A 165 -14.16 4.25 10.75
N LEU A 166 -14.55 4.08 9.48
CA LEU A 166 -15.81 4.64 8.98
C LEU A 166 -17.06 3.90 9.46
N LYS A 167 -16.93 2.66 9.95
CA LYS A 167 -17.99 1.98 10.70
C LYS A 167 -18.19 2.59 12.08
N SER A 168 -17.11 2.95 12.79
CA SER A 168 -17.19 3.54 14.14
C SER A 168 -17.80 4.95 14.18
N GLN A 169 -17.88 5.63 13.03
CA GLN A 169 -18.41 6.99 12.89
C GLN A 169 -19.90 7.02 12.47
N LYS A 170 -20.53 5.85 12.30
CA LYS A 170 -21.97 5.72 12.03
C LYS A 170 -22.73 5.45 13.32
#